data_AF-A0A1X9SX82-F1
#
_entry.id   AF-A0A1X9SX82-F1
#
_cell.length_a   1.000
_cell.length_b   1.000
_cell.length_c   1.000
_cell.angle_alpha   90.00
_cell.angle_beta   90.00
_cell.angle_gamma   90.00
#
_symmetry.space_group_name_H-M   'P 1'
#
loop_
_entity.id
_entity.type
_entity.pdbx_description
1 polymer ?
#
loop_
_entity_poly.entity_id
_entity_poly.type
_entity_poly.pdbx_seq_one_letter_code
_entity_poly.pdbx_strand_id
1 'polypeptide(L)'
;MLRAIVALILLVNISFSNERLITNEQMQGIADTDEIMDIDPSLIYQNIDPVELSLSSQSVEKSVYIYQPFTLNLVANTDKILDFDMNLTLQSNDITWLNQKPLWSKKAAGVYETSIHLIASSPNADIEAITLTLKRNGMFFQNRTIKPNLPLIKAIKPKGNFANFVGENLEIKMFKSSKFNEYSNLTTIELSSKNGNLTLFNIPGNFEKQGFDTLKGDYKNQSGIYLIISDNNLTNINFSYYNLAKNSFDDINLTINVQDSDLSTQVPLNPKDGEFQLYKEISIYIAIIISLLIFIWQRSYYWLLIAIAFIAYSIHDNKPFSDAKLKANAKVRILPMSNSTIFAIAAKEQNVKIITKNENYTKIILQNQTIGWVDNESIK
;
A
#
# COMPACT_ATOMS: atom_id res chain seq x y z
N MET A 1 -31.44 -46.11 -6.98
CA MET A 1 -31.07 -47.26 -6.13
C MET A 1 -29.70 -47.76 -6.56
N LEU A 2 -28.81 -48.03 -5.58
CA LEU A 2 -27.56 -48.83 -5.65
C LEU A 2 -26.48 -48.35 -6.65
N ARG A 3 -25.43 -47.61 -6.22
CA ARG A 3 -24.20 -48.04 -5.50
C ARG A 3 -23.40 -49.16 -6.18
N ALA A 4 -22.11 -48.85 -6.40
CA ALA A 4 -20.91 -49.72 -6.54
C ALA A 4 -20.23 -49.62 -7.92
N ILE A 5 -18.92 -49.47 -8.10
CA ILE A 5 -17.76 -49.35 -7.22
C ILE A 5 -16.68 -48.62 -8.06
N VAL A 6 -16.07 -47.62 -7.43
CA VAL A 6 -14.71 -47.04 -7.60
C VAL A 6 -13.80 -47.74 -8.63
N ALA A 7 -13.58 -47.07 -9.76
CA ALA A 7 -12.50 -47.37 -10.71
C ALA A 7 -11.86 -46.05 -11.16
N LEU A 8 -11.12 -45.38 -10.27
CA LEU A 8 -10.22 -44.29 -10.68
C LEU A 8 -9.22 -43.94 -9.57
N ILE A 9 -8.25 -44.82 -9.29
CA ILE A 9 -7.08 -44.46 -8.50
C ILE A 9 -5.83 -45.06 -9.14
N LEU A 10 -4.87 -44.17 -9.43
CA LEU A 10 -3.42 -44.35 -9.60
C LEU A 10 -2.88 -44.97 -10.90
N LEU A 11 -2.64 -44.09 -11.86
CA LEU A 11 -1.54 -44.20 -12.83
C LEU A 11 -0.81 -42.85 -12.88
N VAL A 12 0.14 -42.66 -11.96
CA VAL A 12 1.26 -41.71 -12.15
C VAL A 12 2.52 -42.42 -11.70
N ASN A 13 3.39 -42.67 -12.67
CA ASN A 13 4.73 -43.21 -12.49
C ASN A 13 5.54 -42.35 -11.51
N ILE A 14 6.04 -42.97 -10.45
CA ILE A 14 7.19 -42.46 -9.69
C ILE A 14 8.25 -43.56 -9.73
N SER A 15 9.22 -43.38 -10.63
CA SER A 15 10.49 -44.10 -10.53
C SER A 15 11.27 -43.53 -9.35
N PHE A 16 11.20 -44.19 -8.20
CA PHE A 16 12.22 -44.06 -7.17
C PHE A 16 13.40 -44.96 -7.55
N SER A 17 14.46 -44.39 -8.12
CA SER A 17 15.78 -45.03 -8.09
C SER A 17 16.34 -44.88 -6.69
N ASN A 18 16.42 -46.00 -5.99
CA ASN A 18 16.97 -46.11 -4.65
C ASN A 18 18.51 -45.98 -4.76
N GLU A 19 19.07 -44.79 -4.52
CA GLU A 19 20.53 -44.64 -4.36
C GLU A 19 20.94 -45.36 -3.07
N ARG A 20 21.60 -46.51 -3.21
CA ARG A 20 22.26 -47.17 -2.09
C ARG A 20 23.52 -46.35 -1.74
N LEU A 21 23.43 -45.57 -0.67
CA LEU A 21 24.60 -44.98 -0.02
C LEU A 21 25.52 -46.11 0.49
N ILE A 22 26.74 -46.15 -0.04
CA ILE A 22 27.80 -47.02 0.44
C ILE A 22 28.20 -46.52 1.84
N THR A 23 28.09 -47.37 2.85
CA THR A 23 28.45 -47.01 4.23
C THR A 23 29.97 -47.06 4.42
N ASN A 24 30.50 -46.30 5.37
CA ASN A 24 31.94 -46.26 5.67
C ASN A 24 32.55 -47.65 5.95
N GLU A 25 31.75 -48.58 6.47
CA GLU A 25 32.17 -49.99 6.69
C GLU A 25 32.38 -50.77 5.38
N GLN A 26 31.64 -50.44 4.32
CA GLN A 26 31.81 -51.07 3.00
C GLN A 26 33.04 -50.52 2.24
N MET A 27 33.55 -49.35 2.63
CA MET A 27 34.80 -48.79 2.08
C MET A 27 36.07 -49.37 2.73
N GLN A 28 35.97 -49.96 3.93
CA GLN A 28 37.12 -50.58 4.62
C GLN A 28 37.58 -51.93 4.03
N GLY A 29 36.84 -52.46 3.04
CA GLY A 29 37.18 -53.73 2.36
C GLY A 29 37.85 -53.56 0.99
N ILE A 30 38.13 -52.34 0.55
CA ILE A 30 38.85 -52.10 -0.71
C ILE A 30 40.34 -52.10 -0.36
N ALA A 31 41.07 -53.07 -0.91
CA ALA A 31 42.48 -53.31 -0.59
C ALA A 31 43.35 -52.06 -0.76
N ASP A 32 44.28 -51.87 0.19
CA ASP A 32 45.35 -50.89 0.10
C ASP A 32 46.14 -51.14 -1.19
N THR A 33 46.12 -50.17 -2.11
CA THR A 33 47.01 -50.17 -3.27
C THR A 33 48.41 -49.80 -2.82
N ASP A 34 49.38 -50.68 -3.06
CA ASP A 34 50.82 -50.51 -2.79
C ASP A 34 51.52 -49.45 -3.67
N GLU A 35 50.78 -48.56 -4.32
CA GLU A 35 51.38 -47.45 -5.07
C GLU A 35 51.66 -46.28 -4.12
N ILE A 36 52.92 -46.17 -3.68
CA ILE A 36 53.44 -44.95 -3.08
C ILE A 36 53.48 -43.88 -4.17
N MET A 37 52.36 -43.16 -4.32
CA MET A 37 52.31 -41.94 -5.11
C MET A 37 52.88 -40.82 -4.25
N ASP A 38 54.18 -40.55 -4.41
CA ASP A 38 54.84 -39.36 -3.88
C ASP A 38 54.35 -38.14 -4.67
N ILE A 39 53.13 -37.71 -4.36
CA ILE A 39 52.54 -36.50 -4.92
C ILE A 39 53.05 -35.35 -4.04
N ASP A 40 53.94 -34.53 -4.59
CA ASP A 40 54.34 -33.28 -3.97
C ASP A 40 53.08 -32.48 -3.59
N PRO A 41 52.82 -32.24 -2.28
CA PRO A 41 51.63 -31.53 -1.82
C PRO A 41 51.50 -30.13 -2.44
N SER A 42 52.59 -29.55 -2.94
CA SER A 42 52.57 -28.26 -3.64
C SER A 42 51.89 -28.33 -5.02
N LEU A 43 51.74 -29.51 -5.61
CA LEU A 43 51.01 -29.74 -6.88
C LEU A 43 49.51 -29.97 -6.68
N ILE A 44 49.06 -30.26 -5.45
CA ILE A 44 47.63 -30.42 -5.11
C ILE A 44 46.97 -29.04 -4.95
N TYR A 45 47.72 -28.05 -4.48
CA TYR A 45 47.31 -26.66 -4.51
C TYR A 45 47.68 -26.06 -5.87
N GLN A 46 46.90 -26.41 -6.89
CA GLN A 46 46.81 -25.56 -8.07
C GLN A 46 46.49 -24.16 -7.55
N ASN A 47 47.44 -23.23 -7.69
CA ASN A 47 47.29 -21.86 -7.27
C ASN A 47 46.07 -21.31 -8.03
N ILE A 48 44.90 -21.32 -7.40
CA ILE A 48 43.69 -20.76 -7.98
C ILE A 48 43.92 -19.27 -7.85
N ASP A 49 44.48 -18.67 -8.91
CA ASP A 49 44.58 -17.22 -9.02
C ASP A 49 43.26 -16.61 -8.53
N PRO A 50 43.30 -15.62 -7.63
CA PRO A 50 42.10 -15.05 -7.06
C PRO A 50 41.22 -14.56 -8.21
N VAL A 51 40.04 -15.18 -8.33
CA VAL A 51 38.99 -14.75 -9.24
C VAL A 51 38.77 -13.26 -8.98
N GLU A 52 38.99 -12.38 -9.94
CA GLU A 52 38.78 -10.95 -9.73
C GLU A 52 37.37 -10.57 -10.16
N LEU A 53 36.40 -10.69 -9.24
CA LEU A 53 35.09 -10.08 -9.45
C LEU A 53 35.28 -8.60 -9.77
N SER A 54 34.96 -8.22 -11.00
CA SER A 54 34.93 -6.83 -11.42
C SER A 54 33.49 -6.35 -11.47
N LEU A 55 33.29 -5.14 -10.97
CA LEU A 55 32.01 -4.45 -10.99
C LEU A 55 32.27 -3.07 -11.59
N SER A 56 31.43 -2.68 -12.54
CA SER A 56 31.47 -1.36 -13.15
C SER A 56 30.08 -0.76 -13.14
N SER A 57 30.02 0.58 -13.11
CA SER A 57 28.78 1.35 -13.12
C SER A 57 28.84 2.45 -14.16
N GLN A 58 27.74 2.66 -14.86
CA GLN A 58 27.59 3.77 -15.81
C GLN A 58 26.23 4.44 -15.63
N SER A 59 26.22 5.75 -15.46
CA SER A 59 25.00 6.55 -15.49
C SER A 59 24.44 6.64 -16.92
N VAL A 60 23.14 6.42 -17.06
CA VAL A 60 22.43 6.57 -18.34
C VAL A 60 22.27 8.06 -18.69
N GLU A 61 21.86 8.86 -17.70
CA GLU A 61 21.69 10.29 -17.85
C GLU A 61 23.01 11.03 -17.59
N LYS A 62 23.23 12.17 -18.28
CA LYS A 62 24.38 13.05 -18.02
C LYS A 62 24.11 14.04 -16.88
N SER A 63 22.86 14.51 -16.78
CA SER A 63 22.41 15.42 -15.73
C SER A 63 20.95 15.16 -15.42
N VAL A 64 20.59 15.27 -14.15
CA VAL A 64 19.21 15.12 -13.65
C VAL A 64 18.91 16.24 -12.66
N TYR A 65 17.64 16.57 -12.46
CA TYR A 65 17.25 17.45 -11.36
C TYR A 65 17.07 16.68 -10.05
N ILE A 66 17.10 17.37 -8.91
CA ILE A 66 16.61 16.80 -7.65
C ILE A 66 15.18 16.24 -7.83
N TYR A 67 14.87 15.14 -7.16
CA TYR A 67 13.62 14.37 -7.26
C TYR A 67 13.33 13.71 -8.63
N GLN A 68 14.17 13.92 -9.65
CA GLN A 68 14.08 13.20 -10.91
C GLN A 68 14.70 11.80 -10.77
N PRO A 69 13.98 10.72 -11.15
CA PRO A 69 14.55 9.38 -11.22
C PRO A 69 15.66 9.31 -12.28
N PHE A 70 16.74 8.59 -11.97
CA PHE A 70 17.85 8.32 -12.89
C PHE A 70 18.33 6.87 -12.76
N THR A 71 19.07 6.39 -13.76
CA THR A 71 19.46 4.98 -13.86
C THR A 71 20.97 4.81 -13.88
N LEU A 72 21.46 3.88 -13.06
CA LEU A 72 22.82 3.36 -13.15
C LEU A 72 22.75 1.92 -13.70
N ASN A 73 23.44 1.69 -14.81
CA ASN A 73 23.69 0.35 -15.34
C ASN A 73 24.91 -0.23 -14.65
N LEU A 74 24.78 -1.45 -14.15
CA LEU A 74 25.84 -2.20 -13.48
C LEU A 74 26.21 -3.41 -14.33
N VAL A 75 27.51 -3.62 -14.51
CA VAL A 75 28.04 -4.81 -15.18
C VAL A 75 29.01 -5.50 -14.23
N ALA A 76 28.74 -6.77 -13.95
CA ALA A 76 29.59 -7.63 -13.15
C ALA A 76 30.22 -8.69 -14.05
N ASN A 77 31.54 -8.84 -13.98
CA ASN A 77 32.24 -9.99 -14.56
C ASN A 77 32.82 -10.83 -13.43
N THR A 78 32.42 -12.10 -13.43
CA THR A 78 32.76 -13.09 -12.41
C THR A 78 33.90 -14.02 -12.85
N ASP A 79 34.41 -13.85 -14.07
CA ASP A 79 35.44 -14.66 -14.74
C ASP A 79 35.18 -16.18 -14.79
N LYS A 80 34.03 -16.64 -14.29
CA LYS A 80 33.63 -18.05 -14.22
C LYS A 80 32.19 -18.25 -14.68
N ILE A 81 31.95 -19.38 -15.33
CA ILE A 81 30.59 -19.81 -15.71
C ILE A 81 30.02 -20.63 -14.55
N LEU A 82 29.68 -19.95 -13.46
CA LEU A 82 29.05 -20.54 -12.28
C LEU A 82 27.74 -19.81 -11.98
N ASP A 83 26.80 -20.50 -11.34
CA ASP A 83 25.57 -19.89 -10.85
C ASP A 83 25.82 -19.26 -9.47
N PHE A 84 25.54 -17.96 -9.37
CA PHE A 84 25.71 -17.16 -8.17
C PHE A 84 24.42 -16.45 -7.79
N ASP A 85 24.14 -16.41 -6.48
CA ASP A 85 23.15 -15.51 -5.92
C ASP A 85 23.80 -14.12 -5.75
N MET A 86 23.40 -13.18 -6.60
CA MET A 86 23.94 -11.83 -6.63
C MET A 86 23.11 -10.86 -5.78
N ASN A 87 23.72 -10.30 -4.74
CA ASN A 87 23.09 -9.33 -3.85
C ASN A 87 23.82 -7.99 -3.90
N LEU A 88 23.06 -6.90 -4.00
CA LEU A 88 23.58 -5.54 -3.99
C LEU A 88 23.22 -4.83 -2.68
N THR A 89 24.18 -4.11 -2.14
CA THR A 89 23.95 -3.15 -1.05
C THR A 89 24.47 -1.78 -1.45
N LEU A 90 23.76 -0.74 -1.04
CA LEU A 90 24.04 0.65 -1.37
C LEU A 90 24.24 1.46 -0.08
N GLN A 91 25.35 2.18 0.01
CA GLN A 91 25.62 3.20 1.03
C GLN A 91 25.64 4.57 0.36
N SER A 92 24.73 5.45 0.77
CA SER A 92 24.50 6.72 0.09
C SER A 92 23.86 7.76 1.01
N ASN A 93 24.10 9.04 0.70
CA ASN A 93 23.49 10.18 1.37
C ASN A 93 22.57 10.93 0.41
N ASP A 94 21.37 11.27 0.85
CA ASP A 94 20.33 11.95 0.04
C ASP A 94 19.95 11.21 -1.26
N ILE A 95 20.15 9.89 -1.32
CA ILE A 95 19.75 9.03 -2.43
C ILE A 95 18.70 8.02 -1.94
N THR A 96 17.61 7.89 -2.70
CA THR A 96 16.60 6.84 -2.51
C THR A 96 16.73 5.79 -3.59
N TRP A 97 16.85 4.51 -3.21
CA TRP A 97 16.91 3.38 -4.14
C TRP A 97 15.53 2.76 -4.37
N LEU A 98 15.05 2.85 -5.61
CA LEU A 98 13.67 2.48 -5.99
C LEU A 98 13.46 0.97 -6.19
N ASN A 99 14.49 0.25 -6.63
CA ASN A 99 14.42 -1.19 -6.95
C ASN A 99 15.49 -1.99 -6.20
N GLN A 100 15.35 -2.09 -4.87
CA GLN A 100 16.35 -2.66 -3.95
C GLN A 100 16.74 -4.14 -4.21
N LYS A 101 15.98 -4.86 -5.05
CA LYS A 101 16.28 -6.23 -5.48
C LYS A 101 16.29 -6.28 -7.01
N PRO A 102 17.30 -5.68 -7.66
CA PRO A 102 17.34 -5.62 -9.11
C PRO A 102 17.65 -7.03 -9.65
N LEU A 103 16.98 -7.39 -10.75
CA LEU A 103 17.19 -8.67 -11.41
C LEU A 103 18.43 -8.59 -12.30
N TRP A 104 19.31 -9.57 -12.18
CA TRP A 104 20.50 -9.67 -13.00
C TRP A 104 20.23 -10.55 -14.22
N SER A 105 20.68 -10.05 -15.38
CA SER A 105 20.57 -10.75 -16.65
C SER A 105 21.96 -11.21 -17.10
N LYS A 106 22.08 -12.48 -17.50
CA LYS A 106 23.34 -13.00 -18.06
C LYS A 106 23.49 -12.51 -19.50
N LYS A 107 24.55 -11.76 -19.76
CA LYS A 107 24.86 -11.22 -21.10
C LYS A 107 25.79 -12.13 -21.89
N ALA A 108 26.76 -12.70 -21.20
CA ALA A 108 27.74 -13.63 -21.75
C ALA A 108 28.21 -14.62 -20.67
N ALA A 109 29.11 -15.53 -21.02
CA ALA A 109 29.80 -16.39 -20.06
C ALA A 109 30.47 -15.54 -18.96
N GLY A 110 30.06 -15.72 -17.70
CA GLY A 110 30.60 -15.00 -16.54
C GLY A 110 30.23 -13.52 -16.43
N VAL A 111 29.50 -12.95 -17.39
CA VAL A 111 29.14 -11.52 -17.44
C VAL A 111 27.65 -11.31 -17.22
N TYR A 112 27.33 -10.49 -16.23
CA TYR A 112 25.97 -10.19 -15.80
C TYR A 112 25.74 -8.67 -15.83
N GLU A 113 24.53 -8.26 -16.21
CA GLU A 113 24.13 -6.86 -16.21
C GLU A 113 22.84 -6.66 -15.41
N THR A 114 22.72 -5.49 -14.79
CA THR A 114 21.48 -5.05 -14.13
C THR A 114 21.39 -3.53 -14.16
N SER A 115 20.22 -3.00 -13.80
CA SER A 115 19.98 -1.57 -13.69
C SER A 115 19.37 -1.25 -12.33
N ILE A 116 19.91 -0.24 -11.67
CA ILE A 116 19.32 0.34 -10.46
C ILE A 116 18.76 1.73 -10.77
N HIS A 117 17.62 2.03 -10.14
CA HIS A 117 16.91 3.28 -10.31
C HIS A 117 16.94 4.06 -9.00
N LEU A 118 17.35 5.32 -9.10
CA LEU A 118 17.71 6.15 -7.96
C LEU A 118 17.03 7.50 -8.04
N ILE A 119 16.84 8.16 -6.91
CA ILE A 119 16.39 9.56 -6.80
C ILE A 119 17.32 10.31 -5.86
N ALA A 120 17.77 11.49 -6.27
CA ALA A 120 18.52 12.40 -5.41
C ALA A 120 17.59 13.45 -4.78
N SER A 121 17.67 13.62 -3.46
CA SER A 121 16.91 14.65 -2.72
C SER A 121 17.68 15.96 -2.54
N SER A 122 18.98 15.96 -2.89
CA SER A 122 19.89 17.09 -2.71
C SER A 122 20.86 17.20 -3.91
N PRO A 123 21.30 18.41 -4.30
CA PRO A 123 22.37 18.59 -5.30
C PRO A 123 23.71 17.96 -4.88
N ASN A 124 23.91 17.77 -3.57
CA ASN A 124 25.11 17.18 -2.99
C ASN A 124 24.95 15.68 -2.71
N ALA A 125 23.87 15.04 -3.19
CA ALA A 125 23.64 13.63 -2.96
C ALA A 125 24.79 12.80 -3.55
N ASP A 126 25.24 11.81 -2.79
CA ASP A 126 26.40 10.98 -3.13
C ASP A 126 26.12 9.51 -2.83
N ILE A 127 26.81 8.65 -3.58
CA ILE A 127 26.88 7.22 -3.29
C ILE A 127 28.31 6.93 -2.87
N GLU A 128 28.49 6.61 -1.59
CA GLU A 128 29.80 6.28 -1.03
C GLU A 128 30.27 4.92 -1.53
N ALA A 129 29.37 3.93 -1.58
CA ALA A 129 29.69 2.57 -1.99
C ALA A 129 28.48 1.80 -2.56
N ILE A 130 28.71 1.12 -3.68
CA ILE A 130 27.89 -0.01 -4.16
C ILE A 130 28.70 -1.27 -3.95
N THR A 131 28.16 -2.22 -3.18
CA THR A 131 28.80 -3.52 -2.94
C THR A 131 27.98 -4.64 -3.56
N LEU A 132 28.58 -5.37 -4.50
CA LEU A 132 28.06 -6.63 -5.01
C LEU A 132 28.63 -7.78 -4.17
N THR A 133 27.76 -8.63 -3.64
CA THR A 133 28.13 -9.86 -2.95
C THR A 133 27.60 -11.06 -3.74
N LEU A 134 28.51 -11.95 -4.11
CA LEU A 134 28.21 -13.24 -4.70
C LEU A 134 28.10 -14.28 -3.59
N LYS A 135 27.02 -15.06 -3.61
CA LYS A 135 26.87 -16.26 -2.79
C LYS A 135 26.67 -17.47 -3.68
N ARG A 136 27.06 -18.64 -3.16
CA ARG A 136 26.81 -19.94 -3.80
C ARG A 136 26.30 -20.89 -2.74
N ASN A 137 25.17 -21.54 -3.00
CA ASN A 137 24.51 -22.43 -2.03
C ASN A 137 24.30 -21.75 -0.67
N GLY A 138 23.94 -20.45 -0.68
CA GLY A 138 23.78 -19.63 0.54
C GLY A 138 25.07 -19.17 1.22
N MET A 139 26.24 -19.69 0.84
CA MET A 139 27.54 -19.32 1.41
C MET A 139 28.16 -18.15 0.66
N PHE A 140 28.85 -17.27 1.39
CA PHE A 140 29.64 -16.19 0.80
C PHE A 140 30.71 -16.74 -0.14
N PHE A 141 30.83 -16.15 -1.33
CA PHE A 141 31.86 -16.50 -2.30
C PHE A 141 32.86 -15.35 -2.45
N GLN A 142 32.38 -14.18 -2.84
CA GLN A 142 33.20 -12.98 -3.07
C GLN A 142 32.35 -11.72 -2.98
N ASN A 143 32.97 -10.58 -2.73
CA ASN A 143 32.34 -9.28 -2.94
C ASN A 143 33.24 -8.33 -3.72
N ARG A 144 32.63 -7.28 -4.27
CA ARG A 144 33.32 -6.15 -4.86
C ARG A 144 32.57 -4.87 -4.54
N THR A 145 33.32 -3.87 -4.11
CA THR A 145 32.80 -2.54 -3.80
C THR A 145 33.34 -1.53 -4.79
N ILE A 146 32.47 -0.65 -5.27
CA ILE A 146 32.83 0.49 -6.12
C ILE A 146 32.19 1.78 -5.62
N LYS A 147 32.83 2.90 -5.92
CA LYS A 147 32.19 4.22 -5.88
C LYS A 147 31.70 4.55 -7.30
N PRO A 148 30.39 4.64 -7.54
CA PRO A 148 29.87 4.91 -8.88
C PRO A 148 30.00 6.39 -9.25
N ASN A 149 30.10 6.66 -10.55
CA ASN A 149 29.97 8.03 -11.07
C ASN A 149 28.50 8.39 -11.23
N LEU A 150 28.07 9.45 -10.54
CA LEU A 150 26.71 9.98 -10.62
C LEU A 150 26.56 10.98 -11.79
N PRO A 151 25.35 11.13 -12.34
CA PRO A 151 25.04 12.26 -13.21
C PRO A 151 25.19 13.59 -12.45
N LEU A 152 25.33 14.70 -13.18
CA LEU A 152 25.27 16.02 -12.57
C LEU A 152 23.86 16.28 -12.00
N ILE A 153 23.75 16.42 -10.68
CA ILE A 153 22.47 16.69 -9.99
C ILE A 153 22.25 18.20 -9.92
N LYS A 154 21.20 18.67 -10.60
CA LYS A 154 20.82 20.08 -10.68
C LYS A 154 19.81 20.42 -9.60
N ALA A 155 20.06 21.52 -8.90
CA ALA A 155 19.06 22.12 -8.03
C ALA A 155 17.87 22.65 -8.85
N ILE A 156 16.69 22.61 -8.26
CA ILE A 156 15.52 23.37 -8.72
C ILE A 156 15.28 24.45 -7.67
N LYS A 157 15.00 25.69 -8.09
CA LYS A 157 14.55 26.73 -7.16
C LYS A 157 13.08 26.45 -6.82
N PRO A 158 12.76 25.91 -5.63
CA PRO A 158 11.39 25.46 -5.35
C PRO A 158 10.45 26.65 -5.24
N LYS A 159 9.24 26.52 -5.81
CA LYS A 159 8.10 27.38 -5.47
C LYS A 159 7.59 27.00 -4.08
N GLY A 160 6.95 27.93 -3.37
CA GLY A 160 6.39 27.67 -2.04
C GLY A 160 5.31 26.58 -2.00
N ASN A 161 4.64 26.33 -3.13
CA ASN A 161 3.62 25.29 -3.31
C ASN A 161 4.18 24.01 -3.98
N PHE A 162 5.49 23.83 -4.06
CA PHE A 162 6.09 22.69 -4.76
C PHE A 162 5.83 21.36 -4.04
N ALA A 163 5.23 20.41 -4.75
CA ALA A 163 4.81 19.12 -4.21
C ALA A 163 5.89 18.03 -4.19
N ASN A 164 7.18 18.40 -4.28
CA ASN A 164 8.31 17.45 -4.33
C ASN A 164 8.21 16.41 -5.46
N PHE A 165 7.56 16.75 -6.58
CA PHE A 165 7.46 15.89 -7.75
C PHE A 165 8.13 16.51 -8.97
N VAL A 166 8.99 15.70 -9.60
CA VAL A 166 9.69 16.04 -10.83
C VAL A 166 9.52 14.88 -11.79
N GLY A 167 8.91 15.16 -12.94
CA GLY A 167 8.61 14.13 -13.91
C GLY A 167 8.17 14.71 -15.25
N GLU A 168 7.98 13.86 -16.25
CA GLU A 168 7.54 14.29 -17.58
C GLU A 168 6.09 14.77 -17.58
N ASN A 169 5.23 14.09 -16.80
CA ASN A 169 3.83 14.46 -16.66
C ASN A 169 3.26 14.02 -15.31
N LEU A 170 2.36 14.84 -14.76
CA LEU A 170 1.51 14.50 -13.62
C LEU A 170 0.06 14.81 -14.00
N GLU A 171 -0.78 13.79 -13.97
CA GLU A 171 -2.18 13.86 -14.36
C GLU A 171 -3.09 13.51 -13.18
N ILE A 172 -4.17 14.26 -13.05
CA ILE A 172 -5.23 14.00 -12.07
C ILE A 172 -6.34 13.26 -12.79
N LYS A 173 -6.50 11.98 -12.47
CA LYS A 173 -7.55 11.12 -13.03
C LYS A 173 -8.88 11.32 -12.34
N MET A 174 -8.84 11.56 -11.02
CA MET A 174 -10.01 11.78 -10.20
C MET A 174 -9.68 12.73 -9.07
N PHE A 175 -10.65 13.57 -8.71
CA PHE A 175 -10.61 14.43 -7.54
C PHE A 175 -11.99 14.46 -6.91
N LYS A 176 -12.08 14.04 -5.65
CA LYS A 176 -13.35 14.04 -4.89
C LYS A 176 -13.10 14.48 -3.46
N SER A 177 -14.03 15.24 -2.90
CA SER A 177 -14.01 15.62 -1.49
C SER A 177 -15.34 15.25 -0.84
N SER A 178 -15.27 14.75 0.40
CA SER A 178 -16.42 14.33 1.20
C SER A 178 -16.19 14.66 2.67
N LYS A 179 -17.26 14.79 3.46
CA LYS A 179 -17.15 15.00 4.91
C LYS A 179 -16.46 13.81 5.60
N PHE A 180 -15.45 14.06 6.43
CA PHE A 180 -14.78 13.04 7.26
C PHE A 180 -15.32 13.03 8.69
N ASN A 181 -15.47 14.22 9.27
CA ASN A 181 -16.16 14.48 10.54
C ASN A 181 -16.77 15.90 10.51
N GLU A 182 -17.25 16.42 11.64
CA GLU A 182 -17.86 17.75 11.73
C GLU A 182 -16.90 18.92 11.41
N TYR A 183 -15.58 18.71 11.56
CA TYR A 183 -14.56 19.76 11.44
C TYR A 183 -13.63 19.57 10.24
N SER A 184 -13.67 18.42 9.58
CA SER A 184 -12.72 18.06 8.53
C SER A 184 -13.36 17.32 7.37
N ASN A 185 -12.78 17.54 6.20
CA ASN A 185 -13.09 16.88 4.94
C ASN A 185 -11.99 15.89 4.58
N LEU A 186 -12.39 14.79 3.94
CA LEU A 186 -11.50 13.86 3.26
C LEU A 186 -11.51 14.18 1.77
N THR A 187 -10.36 14.56 1.24
CA THR A 187 -10.11 14.71 -0.19
C THR A 187 -9.33 13.51 -0.70
N THR A 188 -9.81 12.92 -1.80
CA THR A 188 -9.20 11.82 -2.52
C THR A 188 -8.79 12.29 -3.91
N ILE A 189 -7.51 12.13 -4.25
CA ILE A 189 -6.93 12.48 -5.55
C ILE A 189 -6.33 11.23 -6.16
N GLU A 190 -6.81 10.81 -7.32
CA GLU A 190 -6.15 9.78 -8.11
C GLU A 190 -5.13 10.44 -9.04
N LEU A 191 -3.86 10.16 -8.78
CA LEU A 191 -2.72 10.69 -9.52
C LEU A 191 -2.14 9.63 -10.45
N SER A 192 -1.74 10.05 -11.64
CA SER A 192 -0.97 9.25 -12.58
C SER A 192 0.23 10.04 -13.04
N SER A 193 1.42 9.46 -12.96
CA SER A 193 2.68 10.10 -13.34
C SER A 193 3.43 9.33 -14.42
N LYS A 194 4.14 10.06 -15.28
CA LYS A 194 5.06 9.52 -16.28
C LYS A 194 6.48 9.98 -16.00
N ASN A 195 7.44 9.05 -16.03
CA ASN A 195 8.87 9.30 -15.82
C ASN A 195 9.13 10.19 -14.59
N GLY A 196 8.50 9.84 -13.47
CA GLY A 196 8.55 10.54 -12.19
C GLY A 196 8.11 9.60 -11.08
N ASN A 197 8.41 9.96 -9.83
CA ASN A 197 8.11 9.13 -8.68
C ASN A 197 7.23 9.87 -7.67
N LEU A 198 6.09 9.27 -7.33
CA LEU A 198 5.08 9.79 -6.42
C LEU A 198 5.40 9.50 -4.94
N THR A 199 6.39 8.66 -4.62
CA THR A 199 6.68 8.29 -3.22
C THR A 199 7.07 9.50 -2.36
N LEU A 200 7.74 10.49 -2.96
CA LEU A 200 8.16 11.73 -2.30
C LEU A 200 7.14 12.86 -2.50
N PHE A 201 6.04 12.63 -3.23
CA PHE A 201 5.04 13.66 -3.50
C PHE A 201 4.34 14.05 -2.19
N ASN A 202 4.37 15.34 -1.89
CA ASN A 202 3.78 15.90 -0.68
C ASN A 202 3.33 17.34 -0.93
N ILE A 203 2.04 17.62 -0.79
CA ILE A 203 1.52 18.95 -1.04
C ILE A 203 1.87 19.86 0.14
N PRO A 204 2.52 21.02 -0.08
CA PRO A 204 2.76 21.97 0.99
C PRO A 204 1.44 22.56 1.49
N GLY A 205 1.24 22.56 2.80
CA GLY A 205 0.03 23.09 3.42
C GLY A 205 -0.17 22.55 4.84
N ASN A 206 -1.07 23.20 5.56
CA ASN A 206 -1.48 22.76 6.89
C ASN A 206 -2.66 21.79 6.74
N PHE A 207 -2.34 20.51 6.58
CA PHE A 207 -3.31 19.42 6.57
C PHE A 207 -3.15 18.59 7.84
N GLU A 208 -4.25 18.04 8.36
CA GLU A 208 -4.19 17.13 9.52
C GLU A 208 -3.43 15.85 9.16
N LYS A 209 -3.64 15.36 7.93
CA LYS A 209 -2.94 14.19 7.39
C LYS A 209 -2.94 14.24 5.87
N GLN A 210 -1.85 13.80 5.25
CA GLN A 210 -1.77 13.57 3.81
C GLN A 210 -0.88 12.37 3.48
N GLY A 211 -1.06 11.79 2.29
CA GLY A 211 -0.20 10.72 1.79
C GLY A 211 -0.91 9.77 0.84
N PHE A 212 -0.16 8.85 0.26
CA PHE A 212 -0.74 7.80 -0.57
C PHE A 212 -1.32 6.67 0.29
N ASP A 213 -2.58 6.31 0.00
CA ASP A 213 -3.19 5.06 0.49
C ASP A 213 -2.69 3.87 -0.34
N THR A 214 -2.57 4.06 -1.65
CA THR A 214 -2.04 3.06 -2.58
C THR A 214 -1.12 3.70 -3.61
N LEU A 215 -0.03 3.01 -3.95
CA LEU A 215 0.86 3.30 -5.07
C LEU A 215 1.06 2.03 -5.88
N LYS A 216 1.00 2.15 -7.21
CA LYS A 216 1.18 1.05 -8.16
C LYS A 216 2.07 1.49 -9.30
N GLY A 217 2.76 0.53 -9.91
CA GLY A 217 3.67 0.77 -11.03
C GLY A 217 5.08 1.15 -10.58
N ASP A 218 5.90 1.55 -11.56
CA ASP A 218 7.28 1.98 -11.37
C ASP A 218 7.43 3.48 -11.68
N TYR A 219 8.65 4.01 -11.61
CA TYR A 219 8.87 5.44 -11.88
C TYR A 219 8.61 5.84 -13.35
N LYS A 220 8.53 4.89 -14.30
CA LYS A 220 8.21 5.21 -15.70
C LYS A 220 6.72 5.47 -15.83
N ASN A 221 5.89 4.65 -15.20
CA ASN A 221 4.45 4.84 -15.11
C ASN A 221 3.98 4.46 -13.71
N GLN A 222 3.62 5.46 -12.91
CA GLN A 222 3.14 5.27 -11.55
C GLN A 222 1.73 5.82 -11.42
N SER A 223 0.89 5.16 -10.63
CA SER A 223 -0.41 5.69 -10.23
C SER A 223 -0.67 5.47 -8.76
N GLY A 224 -1.51 6.30 -8.16
CA GLY A 224 -1.83 6.17 -6.75
C GLY A 224 -3.02 7.00 -6.31
N ILE A 225 -3.57 6.59 -5.17
CA ILE A 225 -4.66 7.30 -4.50
C ILE A 225 -4.05 8.11 -3.36
N TYR A 226 -4.04 9.42 -3.51
CA TYR A 226 -3.58 10.38 -2.51
C TYR A 226 -4.76 10.86 -1.66
N LEU A 227 -4.62 10.76 -0.34
CA LEU A 227 -5.62 11.19 0.61
C LEU A 227 -5.14 12.41 1.36
N ILE A 228 -6.04 13.36 1.61
CA ILE A 228 -5.80 14.57 2.40
C ILE A 228 -6.97 14.72 3.37
N ILE A 229 -6.66 14.91 4.65
CA ILE A 229 -7.62 15.31 5.68
C ILE A 229 -7.34 16.78 5.99
N SER A 230 -8.31 17.63 5.73
CA SER A 230 -8.19 19.09 5.88
C SER A 230 -9.39 19.68 6.60
N ASP A 231 -9.21 20.86 7.19
CA ASP A 231 -10.29 21.65 7.79
C ASP A 231 -11.47 21.84 6.82
N ASN A 232 -12.70 21.85 7.35
CA ASN A 232 -13.91 21.98 6.55
C ASN A 232 -14.04 23.32 5.80
N ASN A 233 -13.31 24.35 6.23
CA ASN A 233 -13.26 25.67 5.60
C ASN A 233 -12.27 25.74 4.42
N LEU A 234 -11.47 24.70 4.19
CA LEU A 234 -10.55 24.68 3.06
C LEU A 234 -11.33 24.53 1.75
N THR A 235 -11.24 25.54 0.89
CA THR A 235 -11.98 25.61 -0.39
C THR A 235 -11.15 25.21 -1.60
N ASN A 236 -9.81 25.25 -1.51
CA ASN A 236 -8.94 24.97 -2.64
C ASN A 236 -7.64 24.29 -2.17
N ILE A 237 -7.15 23.37 -3.01
CA ILE A 237 -5.82 22.77 -2.87
C ILE A 237 -5.00 23.23 -4.07
N ASN A 238 -3.92 23.96 -3.80
CA ASN A 238 -2.99 24.44 -4.81
C ASN A 238 -1.62 23.82 -4.57
N PHE A 239 -1.06 23.21 -5.61
CA PHE A 239 0.31 22.73 -5.61
C PHE A 239 0.93 22.84 -6.99
N SER A 240 2.26 22.85 -7.03
CA SER A 240 3.01 22.83 -8.28
C SER A 240 3.94 21.64 -8.35
N TYR A 241 4.28 21.26 -9.58
CA TYR A 241 5.30 20.26 -9.83
C TYR A 241 6.21 20.70 -10.96
N TYR A 242 7.43 20.15 -11.03
CA TYR A 242 8.36 20.50 -12.11
C TYR A 242 8.16 19.54 -13.29
N ASN A 243 7.68 20.07 -14.40
CA ASN A 243 7.44 19.32 -15.62
C ASN A 243 8.72 19.28 -16.46
N LEU A 244 9.29 18.10 -16.65
CA LEU A 244 10.52 17.88 -17.42
C LEU A 244 10.33 18.11 -18.92
N ALA A 245 9.13 17.86 -19.46
CA ALA A 245 8.85 18.09 -20.88
C ALA A 245 8.76 19.59 -21.21
N LYS A 246 8.21 20.40 -20.29
CA LYS A 246 8.11 21.86 -20.44
C LYS A 246 9.31 22.62 -19.87
N ASN A 247 10.13 21.95 -19.06
CA ASN A 247 11.24 22.53 -18.30
C ASN A 247 10.79 23.73 -17.41
N SER A 248 9.59 23.62 -16.83
CA SER A 248 8.96 24.67 -16.02
C SER A 248 8.07 24.07 -14.92
N PHE A 249 7.70 24.90 -13.94
CA PHE A 249 6.68 24.52 -12.97
C PHE A 249 5.28 24.62 -13.57
N ASP A 250 4.51 23.54 -13.46
CA ASP A 250 3.07 23.54 -13.74
C ASP A 250 2.31 23.67 -12.41
N ASP A 251 1.44 24.67 -12.31
CA ASP A 251 0.57 24.90 -11.15
C ASP A 251 -0.77 24.18 -11.35
N ILE A 252 -1.20 23.46 -10.32
CA ILE A 252 -2.46 22.74 -10.24
C ILE A 252 -3.30 23.38 -9.14
N ASN A 253 -4.53 23.75 -9.49
CA ASN A 253 -5.50 24.28 -8.54
C ASN A 253 -6.79 23.44 -8.57
N LEU A 254 -7.13 22.86 -7.42
CA LEU A 254 -8.28 21.98 -7.26
C LEU A 254 -9.27 22.63 -6.29
N THR A 255 -10.44 23.00 -6.80
CA THR A 255 -11.51 23.54 -5.96
C THR A 255 -12.23 22.42 -5.25
N ILE A 256 -12.17 22.43 -3.93
CA ILE A 256 -12.87 21.50 -3.06
C ILE A 256 -14.36 21.85 -3.14
N ASN A 257 -15.09 21.03 -3.88
CA ASN A 257 -16.53 20.95 -3.73
C ASN A 257 -16.82 19.72 -2.88
N VAL A 258 -17.21 19.95 -1.63
CA VAL A 258 -17.65 18.86 -0.75
C VAL A 258 -18.96 18.37 -1.34
N GLN A 259 -18.87 17.26 -2.07
CA GLN A 259 -20.08 16.56 -2.42
C GLN A 259 -20.56 15.93 -1.13
N ASP A 260 -21.68 16.45 -0.62
CA ASP A 260 -22.60 15.58 0.11
C ASP A 260 -22.75 14.34 -0.77
N SER A 261 -22.44 13.18 -0.21
CA SER A 261 -22.44 11.93 -0.95
C SER A 261 -23.86 11.47 -1.30
N ASP A 262 -24.65 12.38 -1.89
CA ASP A 262 -26.00 12.21 -2.38
C ASP A 262 -26.03 11.56 -3.77
N LEU A 263 -24.87 11.17 -4.31
CA LEU A 263 -24.75 10.17 -5.39
C LEU A 263 -24.90 8.74 -4.86
N SER A 264 -25.77 8.56 -3.88
CA SER A 264 -26.60 7.37 -3.78
C SER A 264 -28.03 7.87 -3.87
N THR A 265 -28.83 7.27 -4.75
CA THR A 265 -30.29 7.27 -4.68
C THR A 265 -30.83 6.60 -3.39
N GLN A 266 -30.05 6.65 -2.32
CA GLN A 266 -30.32 6.08 -1.03
C GLN A 266 -30.22 7.23 -0.06
N VAL A 267 -31.40 7.65 0.39
CA VAL A 267 -31.75 8.30 1.65
C VAL A 267 -30.54 8.73 2.51
N PRO A 268 -30.49 10.00 2.98
CA PRO A 268 -29.42 10.50 3.83
C PRO A 268 -28.99 9.49 4.90
N LEU A 269 -27.68 9.45 5.18
CA LEU A 269 -27.00 8.51 6.10
C LEU A 269 -27.56 8.48 7.53
N ASN A 270 -28.51 9.36 7.84
CA ASN A 270 -29.53 9.14 8.86
C ASN A 270 -30.91 9.08 8.16
N PRO A 271 -31.57 7.91 8.09
CA PRO A 271 -32.91 7.82 7.50
C PRO A 271 -33.96 8.66 8.25
N LYS A 272 -33.58 9.32 9.36
CA LYS A 272 -34.43 10.16 10.20
C LYS A 272 -34.12 11.66 10.22
N ASP A 273 -33.09 12.17 9.54
CA ASP A 273 -32.82 13.63 9.51
C ASP A 273 -33.46 14.36 8.30
N GLY A 274 -34.21 13.63 7.47
CA GLY A 274 -34.99 14.25 6.40
C GLY A 274 -36.22 14.95 6.95
N GLU A 275 -36.65 16.04 6.30
CA GLU A 275 -37.92 16.72 6.63
C GLU A 275 -39.10 15.73 6.73
N PHE A 276 -39.08 14.64 5.94
CA PHE A 276 -40.08 13.58 5.96
C PHE A 276 -40.24 12.88 7.32
N GLN A 277 -39.14 12.63 8.04
CA GLN A 277 -39.22 12.03 9.38
C GLN A 277 -39.81 13.02 10.40
N LEU A 278 -39.43 14.29 10.29
CA LEU A 278 -40.00 15.36 11.11
C LEU A 278 -41.52 15.45 10.87
N TYR A 279 -41.97 15.40 9.61
CA TYR A 279 -43.40 15.37 9.27
C TYR A 279 -44.10 14.10 9.79
N LYS A 280 -43.46 12.93 9.70
CA LYS A 280 -43.97 11.65 10.23
C LYS A 280 -44.13 11.71 11.76
N GLU A 281 -43.14 12.21 12.47
CA GLU A 281 -43.17 12.35 13.94
C GLU A 281 -44.26 13.33 14.39
N ILE A 282 -44.32 14.51 13.77
CA ILE A 282 -45.39 15.49 14.04
C ILE A 282 -46.77 14.88 13.78
N SER A 283 -46.94 14.13 12.69
CA SER A 283 -48.22 13.49 12.35
C SER A 283 -48.64 12.44 13.37
N ILE A 284 -47.70 11.64 13.89
CA ILE A 284 -47.97 10.66 14.95
C ILE A 284 -48.37 11.38 16.25
N TYR A 285 -47.69 12.46 16.63
CA TYR A 285 -48.06 13.24 17.82
C TYR A 285 -49.43 13.90 17.68
N ILE A 286 -49.76 14.44 16.50
CA ILE A 286 -51.08 15.00 16.21
C ILE A 286 -52.16 13.90 16.32
N ALA A 287 -51.92 12.70 15.76
CA ALA A 287 -52.85 11.58 15.84
C ALA A 287 -53.10 11.13 17.29
N ILE A 288 -52.06 11.12 18.14
CA ILE A 288 -52.18 10.83 19.58
C ILE A 288 -53.04 11.91 20.26
N ILE A 289 -52.76 13.19 20.04
CA ILE A 289 -53.50 14.31 20.64
C ILE A 289 -54.98 14.27 20.24
N ILE A 290 -55.28 14.09 18.95
CA ILE A 290 -56.65 14.00 18.44
C ILE A 290 -57.38 12.81 19.07
N SER A 291 -56.73 11.64 19.14
CA SER A 291 -57.33 10.44 19.74
C SER A 291 -57.64 10.64 21.23
N LEU A 292 -56.77 11.33 21.97
CA LEU A 292 -56.99 11.66 23.38
C LEU A 292 -58.12 12.69 23.57
N LEU A 293 -58.22 13.70 22.70
CA LEU A 293 -59.30 14.69 22.75
C LEU A 293 -60.67 14.04 22.45
N ILE A 294 -60.73 13.15 21.46
CA ILE A 294 -61.96 12.41 21.14
C ILE A 294 -62.31 11.44 22.28
N PHE A 295 -61.32 10.80 22.91
CA PHE A 295 -61.53 9.99 24.12
C PHE A 295 -62.19 10.81 25.24
N ILE A 296 -61.72 12.03 25.51
CA ILE A 296 -62.29 12.90 26.55
C ILE A 296 -63.73 13.31 26.18
N TRP A 297 -64.00 13.61 24.91
CA TRP A 297 -65.30 14.09 24.46
C TRP A 297 -66.35 12.97 24.35
N GLN A 298 -66.06 11.87 23.66
CA GLN A 298 -66.99 10.76 23.48
C GLN A 298 -66.98 9.76 24.65
N ARG A 299 -65.98 9.83 25.55
CA ARG A 299 -65.77 8.88 26.67
C ARG A 299 -65.71 7.41 26.22
N SER A 300 -65.24 7.18 25.00
CA SER A 300 -65.16 5.84 24.40
C SER A 300 -63.77 5.24 24.56
N TYR A 301 -63.68 4.09 25.24
CA TYR A 301 -62.40 3.40 25.51
C TYR A 301 -61.66 2.94 24.24
N TYR A 302 -62.35 2.83 23.10
CA TYR A 302 -61.74 2.47 21.82
C TYR A 302 -60.70 3.50 21.36
N TRP A 303 -60.96 4.80 21.56
CA TRP A 303 -60.02 5.87 21.20
C TRP A 303 -58.78 5.89 22.10
N LEU A 304 -58.92 5.45 23.35
CA LEU A 304 -57.79 5.28 24.26
C LEU A 304 -56.85 4.15 23.80
N LEU A 305 -57.41 3.02 23.35
CA LEU A 305 -56.62 1.92 22.80
C LEU A 305 -55.83 2.34 21.55
N ILE A 306 -56.43 3.15 20.68
CA ILE A 306 -55.75 3.69 19.48
C ILE A 306 -54.59 4.62 19.88
N ALA A 307 -54.79 5.50 20.86
CA ALA A 307 -53.71 6.38 21.36
C ALA A 307 -52.54 5.56 21.94
N ILE A 308 -52.83 4.52 22.73
CA ILE A 308 -51.82 3.62 23.30
C ILE A 308 -51.03 2.90 22.19
N ALA A 309 -51.71 2.46 21.12
CA ALA A 309 -51.04 1.82 19.99
C ALA A 309 -50.06 2.77 19.27
N PHE A 310 -50.44 4.03 19.04
CA PHE A 310 -49.53 5.03 18.46
C PHE A 310 -48.35 5.37 19.37
N ILE A 311 -48.57 5.43 20.69
CA ILE A 311 -47.49 5.65 21.67
C ILE A 311 -46.50 4.47 21.64
N ALA A 312 -46.99 3.23 21.65
CA ALA A 312 -46.15 2.05 21.58
C ALA A 312 -45.35 2.00 20.27
N TYR A 313 -45.98 2.36 19.14
CA TYR A 313 -45.30 2.47 17.85
C TYR A 313 -44.21 3.55 17.86
N SER A 314 -44.48 4.74 18.41
CA SER A 314 -43.51 5.84 18.51
C SER A 314 -42.26 5.46 19.32
N ILE A 315 -42.44 4.75 20.44
CA ILE A 315 -41.32 4.26 21.26
C ILE A 315 -40.48 3.23 20.49
N HIS A 316 -41.10 2.36 19.70
CA HIS A 316 -40.39 1.35 18.91
C HIS A 316 -39.61 1.97 17.73
N ASP A 317 -40.20 2.94 17.03
CA ASP A 317 -39.61 3.59 15.84
C ASP A 317 -38.36 4.45 16.19
N ASN A 318 -38.24 4.96 17.42
CA ASN A 318 -37.18 5.89 17.84
C ASN A 318 -35.74 5.32 17.98
N LYS A 319 -35.43 4.14 17.43
CA LYS A 319 -34.08 3.57 17.44
C LYS A 319 -33.44 3.57 16.02
N PRO A 320 -32.74 4.65 15.62
CA PRO A 320 -32.25 4.83 14.25
C PRO A 320 -31.02 3.99 13.88
N PHE A 321 -30.24 3.54 14.86
CA PHE A 321 -29.01 2.77 14.63
C PHE A 321 -29.03 1.50 15.47
N SER A 322 -28.48 0.42 14.93
CA SER A 322 -28.14 -0.74 15.76
C SER A 322 -26.94 -0.36 16.61
N ASP A 323 -27.11 -0.37 17.92
CA ASP A 323 -26.01 -0.29 18.87
C ASP A 323 -25.17 -1.57 18.78
N ALA A 324 -23.86 -1.43 18.78
CA ALA A 324 -22.94 -2.54 18.83
C ALA A 324 -21.70 -2.19 19.65
N LYS A 325 -20.91 -3.21 20.02
CA LYS A 325 -19.67 -3.02 20.76
C LYS A 325 -18.48 -3.31 19.87
N LEU A 326 -17.63 -2.30 19.69
CA LEU A 326 -16.36 -2.46 19.00
C LEU A 326 -15.33 -3.04 19.97
N LYS A 327 -14.69 -4.16 19.59
CA LYS A 327 -13.63 -4.81 20.38
C LYS A 327 -12.40 -3.90 20.57
N ALA A 328 -11.68 -4.10 21.67
CA ALA A 328 -10.37 -3.49 21.85
C ALA A 328 -9.39 -3.95 20.76
N ASN A 329 -8.46 -3.06 20.40
CA ASN A 329 -7.48 -3.19 19.31
C ASN A 329 -8.08 -3.34 17.90
N ALA A 330 -9.37 -3.05 17.73
CA ALA A 330 -9.99 -3.03 16.41
C ALA A 330 -9.40 -1.90 15.54
N LYS A 331 -9.04 -2.25 14.30
CA LYS A 331 -8.48 -1.33 13.31
C LYS A 331 -9.60 -0.65 12.55
N VAL A 332 -9.69 0.67 12.70
CA VAL A 332 -10.65 1.51 11.99
C VAL A 332 -9.99 2.09 10.74
N ARG A 333 -10.56 1.76 9.58
CA ARG A 333 -10.03 2.07 8.25
C ARG A 333 -10.88 3.11 7.53
N ILE A 334 -10.25 3.86 6.65
CA ILE A 334 -10.93 4.89 5.85
C ILE A 334 -11.84 4.24 4.79
N LEU A 335 -11.40 3.12 4.21
CA LEU A 335 -12.13 2.38 3.17
C LEU A 335 -12.34 0.91 3.57
N PRO A 336 -13.37 0.23 3.02
CA PRO A 336 -13.67 -1.18 3.30
C PRO A 336 -12.74 -2.12 2.53
N MET A 337 -11.43 -1.98 2.72
CA MET A 337 -10.39 -2.78 2.06
C MET A 337 -9.29 -3.17 3.05
N SER A 338 -8.69 -4.35 2.86
CA SER A 338 -7.70 -4.90 3.80
C SER A 338 -6.45 -4.02 3.90
N ASN A 339 -6.04 -3.44 2.77
CA ASN A 339 -4.86 -2.57 2.65
C ASN A 339 -5.18 -1.08 2.86
N SER A 340 -6.41 -0.72 3.27
CA SER A 340 -6.76 0.68 3.52
C SER A 340 -6.04 1.21 4.76
N THR A 341 -5.66 2.48 4.71
CA THR A 341 -5.08 3.22 5.83
C THR A 341 -5.93 3.10 7.08
N ILE A 342 -5.29 2.61 8.14
CA ILE A 342 -5.86 2.59 9.49
C ILE A 342 -5.67 4.00 10.05
N PHE A 343 -6.79 4.68 10.33
CA PHE A 343 -6.73 6.03 10.89
C PHE A 343 -6.92 6.05 12.41
N ALA A 344 -7.53 5.00 12.98
CA ALA A 344 -7.68 4.85 14.41
C ALA A 344 -7.61 3.38 14.83
N ILE A 345 -7.13 3.14 16.04
CA ILE A 345 -7.16 1.84 16.70
C ILE A 345 -7.94 2.01 18.01
N ALA A 346 -8.96 1.17 18.23
CA ALA A 346 -9.77 1.25 19.43
C ALA A 346 -8.97 0.79 20.65
N ALA A 347 -8.58 1.71 21.54
CA ALA A 347 -7.77 1.36 22.72
C ALA A 347 -8.52 0.46 23.72
N LYS A 348 -9.85 0.53 23.76
CA LYS A 348 -10.72 -0.24 24.65
C LYS A 348 -12.02 -0.62 23.95
N GLU A 349 -12.75 -1.57 24.53
CA GLU A 349 -14.10 -1.89 24.08
C GLU A 349 -14.98 -0.64 24.23
N GLN A 350 -15.68 -0.25 23.16
CA GLN A 350 -16.52 0.94 23.15
C GLN A 350 -17.81 0.73 22.36
N ASN A 351 -18.87 1.42 22.78
CA ASN A 351 -20.13 1.41 22.06
C ASN A 351 -19.99 2.22 20.77
N VAL A 352 -20.48 1.66 19.67
CA VAL A 352 -20.49 2.26 18.34
C VAL A 352 -21.86 2.10 17.71
N LYS A 353 -22.20 3.01 16.80
CA LYS A 353 -23.44 2.91 16.00
C LYS A 353 -23.10 2.29 14.65
N ILE A 354 -23.85 1.27 14.23
CA ILE A 354 -23.69 0.67 12.91
C ILE A 354 -24.49 1.50 11.90
N ILE A 355 -23.82 1.94 10.82
CA ILE A 355 -24.46 2.61 9.68
C ILE A 355 -24.85 1.58 8.62
N THR A 356 -23.90 0.74 8.22
CA THR A 356 -24.08 -0.21 7.12
C THR A 356 -23.10 -1.36 7.25
N LYS A 357 -23.45 -2.50 6.67
CA LYS A 357 -22.62 -3.71 6.69
C LYS A 357 -22.42 -4.24 5.27
N ASN A 358 -21.16 -4.45 4.90
CA ASN A 358 -20.75 -5.18 3.71
C ASN A 358 -20.28 -6.59 4.12
N GLU A 359 -19.91 -7.42 3.13
CA GLU A 359 -19.51 -8.83 3.36
C GLU A 359 -18.41 -8.98 4.42
N ASN A 360 -17.37 -8.14 4.36
CA ASN A 360 -16.20 -8.24 5.26
C ASN A 360 -16.07 -7.07 6.25
N TYR A 361 -16.73 -5.94 5.97
CA TYR A 361 -16.54 -4.70 6.74
C TYR A 361 -17.87 -4.07 7.16
N THR A 362 -17.90 -3.52 8.37
CA THR A 362 -19.03 -2.75 8.89
C THR A 362 -18.62 -1.29 9.01
N LYS A 363 -19.45 -0.40 8.47
CA LYS A 363 -19.31 1.05 8.63
C LYS A 363 -19.91 1.45 9.97
N ILE A 364 -19.10 2.08 10.81
CA ILE A 364 -19.45 2.46 12.18
C ILE A 364 -19.26 3.95 12.42
N ILE A 365 -20.00 4.48 13.40
CA ILE A 365 -19.78 5.79 14.01
C ILE A 365 -19.21 5.57 15.40
N LEU A 366 -18.02 6.12 15.64
CA LEU A 366 -17.37 6.12 16.95
C LEU A 366 -18.00 7.16 17.88
N GLN A 367 -17.71 7.09 19.19
CA GLN A 367 -18.24 8.03 20.18
C GLN A 367 -17.86 9.49 19.90
N ASN A 368 -16.71 9.72 19.26
CA ASN A 368 -16.26 11.03 18.81
C ASN A 368 -16.86 11.46 17.45
N GLN A 369 -17.95 10.82 17.03
CA GLN A 369 -18.65 11.06 15.76
C GLN A 369 -17.81 10.81 14.49
N THR A 370 -16.63 10.19 14.62
CA THR A 370 -15.81 9.84 13.46
C THR A 370 -16.39 8.60 12.78
N ILE A 371 -16.42 8.62 11.44
CA ILE A 371 -16.94 7.51 10.63
C ILE A 371 -15.78 6.68 10.12
N GLY A 372 -15.91 5.36 10.18
CA GLY A 372 -14.91 4.45 9.63
C GLY A 372 -15.41 3.04 9.39
N TRP A 373 -14.57 2.24 8.75
CA TRP A 373 -14.83 0.83 8.46
C TRP A 373 -14.02 -0.07 9.37
N VAL A 374 -14.67 -1.08 9.94
CA VAL A 374 -14.02 -2.10 10.78
C VAL A 374 -14.33 -3.48 10.23
N ASP A 375 -13.45 -4.44 10.49
CA ASP A 375 -13.71 -5.84 10.12
C ASP A 375 -14.98 -6.32 10.85
N ASN A 376 -15.85 -7.06 10.16
CA ASN A 376 -17.10 -7.56 10.74
C ASN A 376 -16.88 -8.35 12.04
N GLU A 377 -15.76 -9.06 12.14
CA GLU A 377 -15.35 -9.82 13.32
C GLU A 377 -14.98 -8.92 14.52
N SER A 378 -14.73 -7.63 14.29
CA SER A 378 -14.37 -6.67 15.35
C SER A 378 -15.59 -6.13 16.09
N ILE A 379 -16.80 -6.46 15.66
CA ILE A 379 -18.06 -6.00 16.26
C ILE A 379 -18.71 -7.14 17.05
N LYS A 380 -19.29 -6.79 18.21
CA LYS A 380 -20.11 -7.65 19.07
C LYS A 380 -21.52 -7.12 19.22
#